data_AF-D8TN13-F1
#
_entry.id   AF-D8TN13-F1
#
_cell.length_a   1.000
_cell.length_b   1.000
_cell.length_c   1.000
_cell.angle_alpha   90.00
_cell.angle_beta   90.00
_cell.angle_gamma   90.00
#
_symmetry.space_group_name_H-M   'P 1'
#
loop_
_entity.id
_entity.type
_entity.pdbx_description
1 polymer ?
#
loop_
_entity_poly.entity_id
_entity_poly.type
_entity_poly.pdbx_seq_one_letter_code
_entity_poly.pdbx_strand_id
1 'polypeptide(L)'
;MGDPDQTLQPAPGPDKQGQQQQQSAHQTEVGPIDRVADSTTGAGGPSANQPQPQRPQERELPLSQQQQRQLPTTDFHSGAPQDGGRGDGENLGEKETTRQQQEQEDQKGDNHQQQEAEENVETQEQQQQQQQEVDSAAKDAEALARAEALKREGNELFGKGLWTEAAAKYNEALDAAPQSAATEQAIYFANLAACNIKIQQYDYAVQNCTEAIRLNGSYLKAYMRRCEAFERLDELDHALGDAKALLQVEPENSWAKAKVAVLQPKVDERTEKLKTEMFSKLKDLGNTVLGKFGLSLDNFKFDKDPNSGGYSIRFEK
;
A
#
# COMPACT_ATOMS: atom_id res chain seq x y z
N MET A 1 -23.93 19.06 -77.67
CA MET A 1 -24.96 18.16 -78.23
C MET A 1 -24.54 16.74 -77.89
N GLY A 2 -25.36 16.01 -77.11
CA GLY A 2 -25.25 14.56 -76.93
C GLY A 2 -24.70 14.10 -75.58
N ASP A 3 -25.59 13.93 -74.60
CA ASP A 3 -25.50 13.14 -73.35
C ASP A 3 -25.23 11.61 -73.59
N PRO A 4 -25.29 10.71 -72.58
CA PRO A 4 -24.37 10.50 -71.45
C PRO A 4 -24.12 8.97 -71.21
N ASP A 5 -23.63 8.63 -70.00
CA ASP A 5 -23.82 7.35 -69.29
C ASP A 5 -22.98 6.12 -69.72
N GLN A 6 -22.09 5.68 -68.82
CA GLN A 6 -22.06 4.27 -68.41
C GLN A 6 -21.31 4.09 -67.09
N THR A 7 -22.10 3.74 -66.09
CA THR A 7 -21.76 3.18 -64.78
C THR A 7 -21.05 1.82 -64.92
N LEU A 8 -19.89 1.65 -64.27
CA LEU A 8 -19.21 0.36 -64.13
C LEU A 8 -19.11 -0.02 -62.65
N GLN A 9 -19.97 -0.95 -62.24
CA GLN A 9 -19.80 -1.79 -61.06
C GLN A 9 -18.88 -2.98 -61.42
N PRO A 10 -18.01 -3.45 -60.51
CA PRO A 10 -17.52 -4.82 -60.56
C PRO A 10 -18.29 -5.75 -59.61
N ALA A 11 -18.54 -6.96 -60.13
CA ALA A 11 -19.33 -8.07 -59.60
C ALA A 11 -18.65 -8.87 -58.45
N PRO A 12 -19.40 -9.76 -57.75
CA PRO A 12 -18.95 -10.47 -56.55
C PRO A 12 -18.43 -11.91 -56.80
N GLY A 13 -17.65 -12.45 -55.85
CA GLY A 13 -17.39 -13.89 -55.63
C GLY A 13 -15.90 -14.25 -55.42
N PRO A 14 -15.55 -15.41 -54.78
CA PRO A 14 -16.41 -16.54 -54.44
C PRO A 14 -16.40 -16.98 -52.96
N ASP A 15 -17.46 -17.71 -52.61
CA ASP A 15 -17.64 -18.54 -51.42
C ASP A 15 -16.50 -19.52 -51.15
N LYS A 16 -16.18 -19.71 -49.86
CA LYS A 16 -15.67 -20.99 -49.33
C LYS A 16 -16.37 -21.32 -48.02
N GLN A 17 -17.48 -22.06 -48.16
CA GLN A 17 -17.95 -22.99 -47.14
C GLN A 17 -16.91 -24.11 -46.95
N GLY A 18 -16.71 -24.53 -45.70
CA GLY A 18 -16.12 -25.83 -45.39
C GLY A 18 -14.95 -25.79 -44.42
N GLN A 19 -15.23 -25.78 -43.11
CA GLN A 19 -14.67 -26.79 -42.20
C GLN A 19 -15.43 -26.74 -40.86
N GLN A 20 -16.28 -27.74 -40.70
CA GLN A 20 -16.93 -28.16 -39.46
C GLN A 20 -16.23 -29.46 -39.04
N GLN A 21 -16.15 -29.73 -37.74
CA GLN A 21 -15.48 -30.85 -37.03
C GLN A 21 -13.98 -30.59 -36.78
N GLN A 22 -13.46 -30.69 -35.54
CA GLN A 22 -13.76 -31.68 -34.52
C GLN A 22 -13.81 -31.07 -33.10
N GLN A 23 -14.85 -31.46 -32.36
CA GLN A 23 -14.83 -31.50 -30.90
C GLN A 23 -14.12 -32.79 -30.48
N SER A 24 -13.21 -32.71 -29.53
CA SER A 24 -12.85 -33.87 -28.70
C SER A 24 -12.46 -33.40 -27.32
N ALA A 25 -13.24 -33.92 -26.37
CA ALA A 25 -13.18 -33.70 -24.95
C ALA A 25 -11.88 -34.23 -24.34
N HIS A 26 -11.27 -33.45 -23.45
CA HIS A 26 -10.51 -33.95 -22.32
C HIS A 26 -11.09 -33.29 -21.06
N GLN A 27 -12.12 -33.94 -20.51
CA GLN A 27 -12.51 -33.79 -19.12
C GLN A 27 -11.50 -34.61 -18.31
N THR A 28 -10.66 -33.94 -17.54
CA THR A 28 -9.95 -34.57 -16.42
C THR A 28 -10.77 -34.27 -15.18
N GLU A 29 -11.47 -35.30 -14.69
CA GLU A 29 -12.11 -35.32 -13.38
C GLU A 29 -11.07 -35.07 -12.30
N VAL A 30 -11.29 -34.03 -11.48
CA VAL A 30 -10.63 -33.87 -10.19
C VAL A 30 -11.71 -34.11 -9.14
N GLY A 31 -11.56 -35.22 -8.42
CA GLY A 31 -12.53 -35.70 -7.45
C GLY A 31 -12.73 -34.77 -6.24
N PRO A 32 -13.84 -34.94 -5.50
CA PRO A 32 -14.21 -34.07 -4.39
C PRO A 32 -13.31 -34.32 -3.17
N ILE A 33 -12.75 -33.25 -2.61
CA ILE A 33 -12.06 -33.28 -1.32
C ILE A 33 -13.12 -33.21 -0.21
N ASP A 34 -13.07 -34.20 0.67
CA ASP A 34 -13.97 -34.41 1.80
C ASP A 34 -14.12 -33.18 2.69
N ARG A 35 -15.40 -32.80 2.88
CA ARG A 35 -15.87 -31.99 4.00
C ARG A 35 -15.89 -32.86 5.24
N VAL A 36 -15.16 -32.45 6.28
CA VAL A 36 -15.30 -33.02 7.63
C VAL A 36 -16.04 -32.03 8.53
N ALA A 37 -17.21 -32.50 8.96
CA ALA A 37 -17.93 -32.29 10.22
C ALA A 37 -17.96 -30.91 10.92
N ASP A 38 -19.17 -30.34 10.89
CA ASP A 38 -19.99 -29.88 12.01
C ASP A 38 -19.49 -30.15 13.45
N SER A 39 -19.45 -29.11 14.28
CA SER A 39 -19.85 -29.21 15.69
C SER A 39 -20.46 -27.89 16.18
N THR A 40 -21.75 -27.97 16.48
CA THR A 40 -22.61 -26.96 17.09
C THR A 40 -22.39 -26.88 18.61
N THR A 41 -22.09 -25.69 19.15
CA THR A 41 -22.45 -25.17 20.51
C THR A 41 -21.90 -23.73 20.59
N GLY A 42 -22.54 -22.67 21.06
CA GLY A 42 -23.69 -22.50 21.94
C GLY A 42 -23.32 -21.47 23.01
N ALA A 43 -23.86 -20.24 22.87
CA ALA A 43 -24.07 -19.21 23.89
C ALA A 43 -22.87 -18.40 24.49
N GLY A 44 -23.09 -17.06 24.54
CA GLY A 44 -22.66 -16.23 25.67
C GLY A 44 -21.57 -15.17 25.39
N GLY A 45 -21.98 -13.97 24.98
CA GLY A 45 -21.24 -12.76 25.36
C GLY A 45 -21.35 -12.51 26.88
N PRO A 46 -20.49 -11.67 27.48
CA PRO A 46 -20.52 -10.26 27.14
C PRO A 46 -19.17 -9.51 27.12
N SER A 47 -19.20 -8.38 26.44
CA SER A 47 -18.62 -7.08 26.84
C SER A 47 -17.11 -6.93 27.04
N ALA A 48 -16.56 -6.12 26.12
CA ALA A 48 -15.57 -5.08 26.33
C ALA A 48 -14.19 -5.48 26.91
N ASN A 49 -13.22 -5.63 26.02
CA ASN A 49 -11.86 -5.18 26.33
C ASN A 49 -11.19 -4.62 25.06
N GLN A 50 -11.16 -3.30 24.95
CA GLN A 50 -10.38 -2.58 23.95
C GLN A 50 -8.88 -2.76 24.27
N PRO A 51 -8.02 -3.11 23.32
CA PRO A 51 -6.58 -3.02 23.52
C PRO A 51 -6.15 -1.55 23.50
N GLN A 52 -5.69 -1.05 24.65
CA GLN A 52 -4.98 0.22 24.78
C GLN A 52 -3.72 0.20 23.89
N PRO A 53 -3.34 1.33 23.27
CA PRO A 53 -2.12 1.42 22.47
C PRO A 53 -0.89 1.22 23.36
N GLN A 54 -0.06 0.23 23.04
CA GLN A 54 1.22 0.02 23.70
C GLN A 54 2.13 1.21 23.38
N ARG A 55 2.62 1.84 24.45
CA ARG A 55 3.64 2.89 24.43
C ARG A 55 4.92 2.33 23.76
N PRO A 56 5.66 3.09 22.95
CA PRO A 56 6.91 2.62 22.37
C PRO A 56 7.87 2.19 23.48
N GLN A 57 8.44 1.00 23.37
CA GLN A 57 9.58 0.61 24.19
C GLN A 57 10.76 1.51 23.77
N GLU A 58 11.15 2.41 24.67
CA GLU A 58 12.41 3.13 24.58
C GLU A 58 13.54 2.10 24.54
N ARG A 59 14.28 2.06 23.43
CA ARG A 59 15.56 1.36 23.38
C ARG A 59 16.49 2.08 24.35
N GLU A 60 16.93 1.37 25.39
CA GLU A 60 17.98 1.85 26.27
C GLU A 60 19.26 2.10 25.46
N LEU A 61 19.72 3.36 25.45
CA LEU A 61 21.05 3.75 25.02
C LEU A 61 22.09 3.26 26.07
N PRO A 62 23.27 2.77 25.64
CA PRO A 62 24.25 2.24 26.58
C PRO A 62 24.83 3.34 27.49
N LEU A 63 25.02 2.95 28.74
CA LEU A 63 25.43 3.77 29.88
C LEU A 63 26.91 4.17 29.78
N SER A 64 27.25 5.12 28.91
CA SER A 64 28.59 5.72 28.89
C SER A 64 28.54 7.17 28.45
N GLN A 65 27.97 8.03 29.29
CA GLN A 65 28.38 9.43 29.47
C GLN A 65 27.43 10.12 30.45
N GLN A 66 27.72 10.00 31.75
CA GLN A 66 27.26 11.01 32.69
C GLN A 66 28.17 11.06 33.92
N GLN A 67 29.36 11.65 33.77
CA GLN A 67 29.95 12.34 34.90
C GLN A 67 30.87 13.48 34.50
N GLN A 68 30.69 14.59 35.24
CA GLN A 68 31.60 15.72 35.44
C GLN A 68 31.38 16.98 34.59
N ARG A 69 30.32 17.73 34.95
CA ARG A 69 30.45 19.18 35.16
C ARG A 69 29.71 19.61 36.42
N GLN A 70 30.45 19.79 37.50
CA GLN A 70 30.06 20.68 38.59
C GLN A 70 31.32 21.42 39.06
N LEU A 71 31.36 22.73 38.81
CA LEU A 71 32.32 23.67 39.40
C LEU A 71 31.75 24.14 40.75
N PRO A 72 32.58 24.30 41.79
CA PRO A 72 32.26 25.19 42.89
C PRO A 72 33.12 26.46 42.86
N THR A 73 32.44 27.55 43.16
CA THR A 73 32.91 28.92 43.44
C THR A 73 33.32 29.08 44.92
N THR A 74 33.88 30.26 45.23
CA THR A 74 34.15 30.91 46.54
C THR A 74 35.55 30.70 47.13
N ASP A 75 36.23 31.64 47.79
CA ASP A 75 35.97 33.03 48.18
C ASP A 75 37.31 33.77 48.40
N PHE A 76 37.31 35.08 48.17
CA PHE A 76 38.38 36.01 48.51
C PHE A 76 38.23 36.44 49.98
N HIS A 77 39.26 36.30 50.83
CA HIS A 77 39.41 37.12 52.03
C HIS A 77 40.89 37.40 52.36
N SER A 78 41.14 38.69 52.52
CA SER A 78 42.41 39.35 52.85
C SER A 78 42.77 39.24 54.33
N GLY A 79 44.06 39.05 54.64
CA GLY A 79 44.62 39.26 55.98
C GLY A 79 46.15 39.14 55.98
N ALA A 80 46.84 40.28 56.13
CA ALA A 80 48.24 40.34 56.59
C ALA A 80 48.25 40.31 58.14
N PRO A 81 49.33 39.89 58.84
CA PRO A 81 50.52 40.75 59.00
C PRO A 81 51.88 40.02 59.15
N GLN A 82 52.88 40.85 59.42
CA GLN A 82 54.34 40.74 59.42
C GLN A 82 55.04 39.75 60.39
N ASP A 83 56.31 39.49 60.03
CA ASP A 83 57.53 39.39 60.86
C ASP A 83 57.96 38.05 61.48
N GLY A 84 59.28 37.79 61.36
CA GLY A 84 60.08 37.02 62.30
C GLY A 84 60.45 35.58 61.94
N GLY A 85 61.74 35.33 61.72
CA GLY A 85 62.36 34.08 62.20
C GLY A 85 63.16 33.27 61.19
N ARG A 86 64.49 33.41 61.28
CA ARG A 86 65.51 32.49 60.75
C ARG A 86 65.29 31.05 61.24
N GLY A 87 65.58 30.07 60.39
CA GLY A 87 65.76 28.68 60.80
C GLY A 87 66.11 27.81 59.61
N ASP A 88 67.36 27.35 59.59
CA ASP A 88 67.95 26.46 58.60
C ASP A 88 67.14 25.16 58.42
N GLY A 89 66.90 24.76 57.17
CA GLY A 89 66.11 23.58 56.83
C GLY A 89 66.35 23.14 55.39
N GLU A 90 67.33 22.26 55.26
CA GLU A 90 67.67 21.33 54.17
C GLU A 90 66.75 21.29 52.93
N ASN A 91 67.37 21.49 51.76
CA ASN A 91 66.81 21.32 50.43
C ASN A 91 66.45 19.85 50.15
N LEU A 92 65.15 19.52 50.26
CA LEU A 92 64.52 18.34 49.66
C LEU A 92 63.29 18.81 48.86
N GLY A 93 63.50 19.58 47.79
CA GLY A 93 62.39 20.19 47.03
C GLY A 93 62.52 20.21 45.51
N GLU A 94 63.53 19.58 44.91
CA GLU A 94 63.77 19.65 43.45
C GLU A 94 63.60 18.32 42.69
N LYS A 95 63.04 17.28 43.32
CA LYS A 95 62.77 15.99 42.63
C LYS A 95 61.30 15.57 42.52
N GLU A 96 60.36 16.21 43.22
CA GLU A 96 58.93 15.89 43.09
C GLU A 96 58.21 16.76 42.05
N THR A 97 58.66 18.00 41.84
CA THR A 97 58.00 18.94 40.91
C THR A 97 58.27 18.62 39.43
N THR A 98 59.45 18.07 39.10
CA THR A 98 59.77 17.65 37.72
C THR A 98 59.07 16.36 37.34
N ARG A 99 58.87 15.44 38.29
CA ARG A 99 58.21 14.14 38.04
C ARG A 99 56.70 14.29 37.79
N GLN A 100 56.04 15.20 38.50
CA GLN A 100 54.61 15.48 38.32
C GLN A 100 54.30 16.25 37.01
N GLN A 101 55.24 17.04 36.49
CA GLN A 101 55.07 17.71 35.19
C GLN A 101 55.28 16.74 34.02
N GLN A 102 56.24 15.81 34.12
CA GLN A 102 56.47 14.78 33.11
C GLN A 102 55.31 13.76 33.04
N GLU A 103 54.76 13.33 34.18
CA GLU A 103 53.61 12.41 34.21
C GLU A 103 52.30 13.06 33.68
N GLN A 104 52.15 14.38 33.76
CA GLN A 104 50.99 15.11 33.18
C GLN A 104 51.13 15.38 31.67
N GLU A 105 52.35 15.51 31.15
CA GLU A 105 52.60 15.63 29.71
C GLU A 105 52.45 14.28 29.00
N ASP A 106 52.91 13.18 29.62
CA ASP A 106 52.72 11.82 29.11
C ASP A 106 51.23 11.41 29.08
N GLN A 107 50.45 11.74 30.12
CA GLN A 107 49.00 11.46 30.14
C GLN A 107 48.18 12.33 29.18
N LYS A 108 48.64 13.53 28.83
CA LYS A 108 47.99 14.36 27.79
C LYS A 108 48.30 13.86 26.38
N GLY A 109 49.49 13.33 26.14
CA GLY A 109 49.87 12.70 24.88
C GLY A 109 49.05 11.43 24.60
N ASP A 110 48.88 10.57 25.61
CA ASP A 110 48.09 9.34 25.51
C ASP A 110 46.60 9.61 25.27
N ASN A 111 46.02 10.62 25.92
CA ASN A 111 44.60 10.98 25.76
C ASN A 111 44.32 11.63 24.39
N HIS A 112 45.26 12.41 23.86
CA HIS A 112 45.16 12.96 22.51
C HIS A 112 45.28 11.87 21.44
N GLN A 113 46.20 10.91 21.61
CA GLN A 113 46.34 9.76 20.70
C GLN A 113 45.15 8.80 20.76
N GLN A 114 44.50 8.62 21.91
CA GLN A 114 43.27 7.84 22.02
C GLN A 114 42.09 8.53 21.32
N GLN A 115 41.92 9.84 21.48
CA GLN A 115 40.86 10.59 20.79
C GLN A 115 41.03 10.61 19.27
N GLU A 116 42.26 10.79 18.77
CA GLU A 116 42.56 10.71 17.34
C GLU A 116 42.38 9.29 16.77
N ALA A 117 42.63 8.25 17.57
CA ALA A 117 42.39 6.87 17.16
C ALA A 117 40.89 6.55 17.09
N GLU A 118 40.09 7.02 18.06
CA GLU A 118 38.63 6.87 18.07
C GLU A 118 37.98 7.63 16.90
N GLU A 119 38.40 8.88 16.63
CA GLU A 119 37.91 9.68 15.50
C GLU A 119 38.27 9.05 14.14
N ASN A 120 39.46 8.44 14.02
CA ASN A 120 39.86 7.72 12.80
C ASN A 120 39.08 6.41 12.59
N VAL A 121 38.75 5.69 13.66
CA VAL A 121 37.89 4.49 13.57
C VAL A 121 36.48 4.89 13.15
N GLU A 122 35.90 5.92 13.78
CA GLU A 122 34.57 6.42 13.44
C GLU A 122 34.52 6.92 11.99
N THR A 123 35.56 7.62 11.53
CA THR A 123 35.69 8.07 10.14
C THR A 123 35.81 6.90 9.15
N GLN A 124 36.53 5.83 9.50
CA GLN A 124 36.64 4.62 8.66
C GLN A 124 35.32 3.83 8.61
N GLU A 125 34.60 3.75 9.72
CA GLU A 125 33.28 3.11 9.78
C GLU A 125 32.26 3.89 8.94
N GLN A 126 32.26 5.23 9.01
CA GLN A 126 31.43 6.08 8.16
C GLN A 126 31.76 5.90 6.68
N GLN A 127 33.05 5.85 6.30
CA GLN A 127 33.47 5.60 4.92
C GLN A 127 33.05 4.20 4.43
N GLN A 128 33.13 3.17 5.27
CA GLN A 128 32.68 1.82 4.92
C GLN A 128 31.17 1.74 4.73
N GLN A 129 30.38 2.38 5.60
CA GLN A 129 28.92 2.45 5.44
C GLN A 129 28.56 3.16 4.14
N GLN A 130 29.22 4.28 3.85
CA GLN A 130 28.99 5.05 2.64
C GLN A 130 29.35 4.27 1.37
N GLN A 131 30.44 3.48 1.39
CA GLN A 131 30.80 2.60 0.28
C GLN A 131 29.77 1.46 0.09
N GLN A 132 29.27 0.86 1.17
CA GLN A 132 28.24 -0.18 1.09
C GLN A 132 26.92 0.35 0.51
N GLU A 133 26.53 1.57 0.86
CA GLU A 133 25.35 2.23 0.29
C GLU A 133 25.51 2.47 -1.21
N VAL A 134 26.69 2.93 -1.66
CA VAL A 134 27.00 3.14 -3.08
C VAL A 134 26.96 1.82 -3.85
N ASP A 135 27.55 0.75 -3.30
CA ASP A 135 27.56 -0.57 -3.94
C ASP A 135 26.14 -1.17 -4.01
N SER A 136 25.33 -0.97 -2.97
CA SER A 136 23.92 -1.39 -2.96
C SER A 136 23.10 -0.61 -4.00
N ALA A 137 23.28 0.71 -4.07
CA ALA A 137 22.61 1.56 -5.04
C ALA A 137 23.00 1.21 -6.49
N ALA A 138 24.27 0.87 -6.73
CA ALA A 138 24.73 0.43 -8.04
C ALA A 138 24.07 -0.88 -8.48
N LYS A 139 23.92 -1.85 -7.56
CA LYS A 139 23.19 -3.10 -7.83
C LYS A 139 21.70 -2.87 -8.10
N ASP A 140 21.06 -2.01 -7.32
CA ASP A 140 19.65 -1.64 -7.54
C ASP A 140 19.47 -0.98 -8.91
N ALA A 141 20.39 -0.09 -9.31
CA ALA A 141 20.36 0.55 -10.62
C ALA A 141 20.52 -0.45 -11.78
N GLU A 142 21.41 -1.45 -11.64
CA GLU A 142 21.57 -2.52 -12.62
C GLU A 142 20.31 -3.41 -12.71
N ALA A 143 19.77 -3.79 -11.56
CA ALA A 143 18.54 -4.58 -11.46
C ALA A 143 17.35 -3.85 -12.11
N LEU A 144 17.23 -2.54 -11.85
CA LEU A 144 16.21 -1.70 -12.47
C LEU A 144 16.41 -1.57 -13.98
N ALA A 145 17.65 -1.40 -14.45
CA ALA A 145 17.95 -1.35 -15.89
C ALA A 145 17.54 -2.65 -16.59
N ARG A 146 17.77 -3.80 -15.94
CA ARG A 146 17.31 -5.11 -16.43
C ARG A 146 15.78 -5.20 -16.46
N ALA A 147 15.11 -4.78 -15.39
CA ALA A 147 13.65 -4.75 -15.33
C ALA A 147 13.02 -3.87 -16.43
N GLU A 148 13.60 -2.70 -16.69
CA GLU A 148 13.16 -1.80 -17.77
C GLU A 148 13.35 -2.40 -19.17
N ALA A 149 14.43 -3.16 -19.39
CA ALA A 149 14.62 -3.88 -20.64
C ALA A 149 13.54 -4.95 -20.85
N LEU A 150 13.25 -5.75 -19.82
CA LEU A 150 12.18 -6.76 -19.85
C LEU A 150 10.81 -6.13 -20.07
N LYS A 151 10.53 -5.00 -19.41
CA LYS A 151 9.30 -4.24 -19.63
C LYS A 151 9.21 -3.67 -21.06
N ARG A 152 10.34 -3.31 -21.70
CA ARG A 152 10.36 -2.90 -23.12
C ARG A 152 10.01 -4.07 -24.04
N GLU A 153 10.59 -5.25 -23.81
CA GLU A 153 10.22 -6.47 -24.55
C GLU A 153 8.74 -6.82 -24.37
N GLY A 154 8.22 -6.74 -23.14
CA GLY A 154 6.81 -6.94 -22.84
C GLY A 154 5.90 -5.96 -23.59
N ASN A 155 6.29 -4.68 -23.69
CA ASN A 155 5.56 -3.68 -24.47
C ASN A 155 5.52 -4.03 -25.97
N GLU A 156 6.62 -4.53 -26.53
CA GLU A 156 6.69 -4.94 -27.94
C GLU A 156 5.79 -6.15 -28.23
N LEU A 157 5.84 -7.16 -27.37
CA LEU A 157 4.98 -8.34 -27.44
C LEU A 157 3.51 -7.97 -27.30
N PHE A 158 3.18 -7.06 -26.37
CA PHE A 158 1.82 -6.56 -26.20
C PHE A 158 1.31 -5.87 -27.47
N GLY A 159 2.15 -5.04 -28.11
CA GLY A 159 1.84 -4.39 -29.38
C GLY A 159 1.59 -5.37 -30.53
N LYS A 160 2.25 -6.54 -30.51
CA LYS A 160 2.06 -7.63 -31.47
C LYS A 160 0.82 -8.50 -31.19
N GLY A 161 0.11 -8.26 -30.08
CA GLY A 161 -1.03 -9.07 -29.67
C GLY A 161 -0.66 -10.35 -28.92
N LEU A 162 0.62 -10.54 -28.59
CA LEU A 162 1.13 -11.71 -27.89
C LEU A 162 1.03 -11.48 -26.38
N TRP A 163 -0.20 -11.42 -25.87
CA TRP A 163 -0.49 -10.93 -24.52
C TRP A 163 0.04 -11.84 -23.41
N THR A 164 0.02 -13.16 -23.61
CA THR A 164 0.54 -14.13 -22.64
C THR A 164 2.06 -14.04 -22.51
N GLU A 165 2.77 -13.88 -23.63
CA GLU A 165 4.22 -13.71 -23.65
C GLU A 165 4.62 -12.34 -23.08
N ALA A 166 3.83 -11.30 -23.37
CA ALA A 166 4.00 -9.98 -22.76
C ALA A 166 3.83 -10.04 -21.23
N ALA A 167 2.81 -10.76 -20.74
CA ALA A 167 2.59 -10.98 -19.31
C ALA A 167 3.80 -11.66 -18.64
N ALA A 168 4.37 -12.69 -19.28
CA ALA A 168 5.59 -13.33 -18.79
C ALA A 168 6.75 -12.33 -18.64
N LYS A 169 6.96 -11.46 -19.62
CA LYS A 169 7.99 -10.42 -19.56
C LYS A 169 7.76 -9.37 -18.47
N TYR A 170 6.52 -8.99 -18.19
CA TYR A 170 6.24 -8.09 -17.06
C TYR A 170 6.46 -8.78 -15.70
N ASN A 171 6.19 -10.08 -15.58
CA ASN A 171 6.53 -10.84 -14.36
C ASN A 171 8.05 -10.92 -14.19
N GLU A 172 8.80 -11.26 -15.24
CA GLU A 172 10.27 -11.23 -15.20
C GLU A 172 10.80 -9.85 -14.80
N ALA A 173 10.15 -8.76 -15.26
CA ALA A 173 10.50 -7.40 -14.87
C ALA A 173 10.22 -7.12 -13.38
N LEU A 174 9.10 -7.62 -12.84
CA LEU A 174 8.77 -7.51 -11.41
C LEU A 174 9.76 -8.29 -10.55
N ASP A 175 10.15 -9.49 -10.96
CA ASP A 175 11.14 -10.32 -10.25
C ASP A 175 12.54 -9.68 -10.24
N ALA A 176 12.88 -8.96 -11.31
CA ALA A 176 14.16 -8.26 -11.43
C ALA A 176 14.18 -6.88 -10.75
N ALA A 177 13.02 -6.26 -10.52
CA ALA A 177 12.95 -4.91 -9.99
C ALA A 177 13.43 -4.86 -8.53
N PRO A 178 14.29 -3.88 -8.16
CA PRO A 178 14.66 -3.72 -6.76
C PRO A 178 13.46 -3.25 -5.95
N GLN A 179 13.43 -3.60 -4.66
CA GLN A 179 12.33 -3.24 -3.75
C GLN A 179 12.16 -1.72 -3.60
N SER A 180 13.25 -0.96 -3.80
CA SER A 180 13.29 0.50 -3.80
C SER A 180 12.53 1.14 -4.98
N ALA A 181 12.31 0.41 -6.08
CA ALA A 181 11.67 0.90 -7.31
C ALA A 181 10.14 0.76 -7.33
N ALA A 182 9.46 1.28 -6.29
CA ALA A 182 8.01 1.14 -6.13
C ALA A 182 7.21 1.76 -7.31
N THR A 183 7.69 2.88 -7.86
CA THR A 183 7.03 3.58 -8.97
C THR A 183 7.04 2.73 -10.24
N GLU A 184 8.18 2.11 -10.54
CA GLU A 184 8.38 1.28 -11.72
C GLU A 184 7.64 -0.05 -11.59
N GLN A 185 7.70 -0.69 -10.41
CA GLN A 185 6.90 -1.88 -10.11
C GLN A 185 5.40 -1.62 -10.31
N ALA A 186 4.87 -0.46 -9.89
CA ALA A 186 3.48 -0.10 -10.14
C ALA A 186 3.13 -0.06 -11.64
N ILE A 187 4.06 0.42 -12.48
CA ILE A 187 3.92 0.42 -13.94
C ILE A 187 3.88 -1.01 -14.49
N TYR A 188 4.77 -1.87 -14.00
CA TYR A 188 4.85 -3.27 -14.46
C TYR A 188 3.58 -4.05 -14.10
N PHE A 189 3.11 -3.93 -12.85
CA PHE A 189 1.84 -4.50 -12.42
C PHE A 189 0.67 -4.01 -13.27
N ALA A 190 0.57 -2.72 -13.59
CA ALA A 190 -0.54 -2.23 -14.39
C ALA A 190 -0.45 -2.68 -15.86
N ASN A 191 0.74 -2.89 -16.41
CA ASN A 191 0.90 -3.45 -17.76
C ASN A 191 0.59 -4.95 -17.80
N LEU A 192 0.95 -5.68 -16.75
CA LEU A 192 0.52 -7.06 -16.54
C LEU A 192 -1.01 -7.16 -16.43
N ALA A 193 -1.65 -6.24 -15.70
CA ALA A 193 -3.11 -6.15 -15.65
C ALA A 193 -3.72 -5.90 -17.04
N ALA A 194 -3.09 -5.07 -17.87
CA ALA A 194 -3.54 -4.86 -19.24
C ALA A 194 -3.48 -6.14 -20.08
N CYS A 195 -2.45 -6.98 -19.90
CA CYS A 195 -2.35 -8.29 -20.53
C CYS A 195 -3.49 -9.20 -20.05
N ASN A 196 -3.70 -9.26 -18.73
CA ASN A 196 -4.74 -10.07 -18.10
C ASN A 196 -6.15 -9.70 -18.59
N ILE A 197 -6.44 -8.41 -18.79
CA ILE A 197 -7.71 -7.97 -19.41
C ILE A 197 -7.84 -8.52 -20.84
N LYS A 198 -6.78 -8.50 -21.65
CA LYS A 198 -6.80 -8.99 -23.03
C LYS A 198 -7.02 -10.50 -23.13
N ILE A 199 -6.45 -11.26 -22.20
CA ILE A 199 -6.66 -12.72 -22.09
C ILE A 199 -7.89 -13.09 -21.25
N GLN A 200 -8.72 -12.11 -20.87
CA GLN A 200 -9.97 -12.29 -20.12
C GLN A 200 -9.82 -12.89 -18.71
N GLN A 201 -8.65 -12.68 -18.10
CA GLN A 201 -8.34 -13.05 -16.72
C GLN A 201 -8.59 -11.84 -15.80
N TYR A 202 -9.87 -11.49 -15.63
CA TYR A 202 -10.24 -10.22 -14.97
C TYR A 202 -9.90 -10.17 -13.49
N ASP A 203 -10.03 -11.29 -12.74
CA ASP A 203 -9.64 -11.36 -11.33
C ASP A 203 -8.15 -11.04 -11.13
N TYR A 204 -7.29 -11.64 -11.97
CA TYR A 204 -5.86 -11.36 -11.96
C TYR A 204 -5.58 -9.90 -12.37
N ALA A 205 -6.33 -9.33 -13.30
CA ALA A 205 -6.20 -7.91 -13.62
C ALA A 205 -6.53 -7.01 -12.42
N VAL A 206 -7.59 -7.32 -11.68
CA VAL A 206 -7.97 -6.58 -10.45
C VAL A 206 -6.87 -6.66 -9.40
N GLN A 207 -6.31 -7.84 -9.15
CA GLN A 207 -5.22 -8.03 -8.19
C GLN A 207 -3.98 -7.21 -8.56
N ASN A 208 -3.54 -7.31 -9.82
CA ASN A 208 -2.39 -6.58 -10.31
C ASN A 208 -2.60 -5.05 -10.26
N CYS A 209 -3.78 -4.56 -10.64
CA CYS A 209 -4.08 -3.14 -10.50
C CYS A 209 -4.13 -2.69 -9.03
N THR A 210 -4.58 -3.55 -8.12
CA THR A 210 -4.61 -3.25 -6.69
C THR A 210 -3.20 -3.11 -6.12
N GLU A 211 -2.27 -4.00 -6.50
CA GLU A 211 -0.86 -3.84 -6.15
C GLU A 211 -0.23 -2.59 -6.76
N ALA A 212 -0.54 -2.28 -8.03
CA ALA A 212 -0.07 -1.06 -8.66
C ALA A 212 -0.54 0.20 -7.91
N ILE A 213 -1.81 0.25 -7.48
CA ILE A 213 -2.37 1.36 -6.70
C ILE A 213 -1.76 1.42 -5.29
N ARG A 214 -1.50 0.27 -4.66
CA ARG A 214 -0.85 0.19 -3.35
C ARG A 214 0.56 0.78 -3.39
N LEU A 215 1.31 0.50 -4.45
CA LEU A 215 2.66 1.03 -4.68
C LEU A 215 2.65 2.50 -5.11
N ASN A 216 1.72 2.88 -5.99
CA ASN A 216 1.56 4.25 -6.46
C ASN A 216 0.08 4.62 -6.57
N GLY A 217 -0.46 5.24 -5.51
CA GLY A 217 -1.86 5.67 -5.44
C GLY A 217 -2.24 6.81 -6.41
N SER A 218 -1.27 7.44 -7.07
CA SER A 218 -1.52 8.45 -8.11
C SER A 218 -1.55 7.85 -9.52
N TYR A 219 -1.33 6.54 -9.67
CA TYR A 219 -1.20 5.92 -10.98
C TYR A 219 -2.54 5.64 -11.66
N LEU A 220 -3.05 6.65 -12.36
CA LEU A 220 -4.40 6.68 -12.95
C LEU A 220 -4.71 5.49 -13.87
N LYS A 221 -3.72 5.02 -14.65
CA LYS A 221 -3.90 3.87 -15.56
C LYS A 221 -4.28 2.60 -14.80
N ALA A 222 -3.84 2.43 -13.55
CA ALA A 222 -4.21 1.28 -12.73
C ALA A 222 -5.70 1.34 -12.34
N TYR A 223 -6.20 2.51 -11.91
CA TYR A 223 -7.63 2.70 -11.64
C TYR A 223 -8.50 2.48 -12.88
N MET A 224 -8.09 3.02 -14.04
CA MET A 224 -8.84 2.85 -15.28
C MET A 224 -8.96 1.38 -15.70
N ARG A 225 -7.87 0.62 -15.59
CA ARG A 225 -7.83 -0.81 -15.94
C ARG A 225 -8.61 -1.65 -14.93
N ARG A 226 -8.52 -1.34 -13.62
CA ARG A 226 -9.28 -2.04 -12.58
C ARG A 226 -10.78 -1.81 -12.71
N CYS A 227 -11.18 -0.58 -13.03
CA CYS A 227 -12.56 -0.23 -13.38
C CYS A 227 -13.08 -1.07 -14.56
N GLU A 228 -12.30 -1.18 -15.65
CA GLU A 228 -12.66 -2.05 -16.78
C GLU A 228 -12.79 -3.52 -16.37
N ALA A 229 -11.87 -4.04 -15.55
CA ALA A 229 -11.91 -5.41 -15.07
C ALA A 229 -13.15 -5.67 -14.20
N PHE A 230 -13.51 -4.75 -13.29
CA PHE A 230 -14.74 -4.82 -12.50
C PHE A 230 -16.01 -4.75 -13.36
N GLU A 231 -16.03 -3.91 -14.41
CA GLU A 231 -17.15 -3.90 -15.38
C GLU A 231 -17.31 -5.27 -16.07
N ARG A 232 -16.20 -5.98 -16.36
CA ARG A 232 -16.22 -7.32 -16.96
C ARG A 232 -16.66 -8.42 -15.98
N LEU A 233 -16.46 -8.20 -14.69
CA LEU A 233 -16.91 -9.08 -13.60
C LEU A 233 -18.34 -8.76 -13.11
N ASP A 234 -19.02 -7.77 -13.70
CA ASP A 234 -20.33 -7.25 -13.26
C ASP A 234 -20.33 -6.69 -11.81
N GLU A 235 -19.16 -6.27 -11.34
CA GLU A 235 -18.95 -5.61 -10.05
C GLU A 235 -19.03 -4.08 -10.19
N LEU A 236 -20.20 -3.60 -10.61
CA LEU A 236 -20.39 -2.20 -10.99
C LEU A 236 -20.15 -1.20 -9.85
N ASP A 237 -20.40 -1.60 -8.59
CA ASP A 237 -20.13 -0.79 -7.40
C ASP A 237 -18.64 -0.49 -7.25
N HIS A 238 -17.78 -1.51 -7.41
CA HIS A 238 -16.33 -1.35 -7.36
C HIS A 238 -15.81 -0.54 -8.56
N ALA A 239 -16.35 -0.78 -9.76
CA ALA A 239 -16.00 0.00 -10.95
C ALA A 239 -16.34 1.49 -10.77
N LEU A 240 -17.51 1.81 -10.21
CA LEU A 240 -17.92 3.17 -9.89
C LEU A 240 -17.02 3.79 -8.82
N GLY A 241 -16.61 3.00 -7.83
CA GLY A 241 -15.64 3.39 -6.81
C GLY A 241 -14.32 3.86 -7.41
N ASP A 242 -13.76 3.11 -8.36
CA ASP A 242 -12.51 3.48 -9.05
C ASP A 242 -12.66 4.77 -9.88
N ALA A 243 -13.77 4.93 -10.61
CA ALA A 243 -14.03 6.15 -11.37
C ALA A 243 -14.18 7.38 -10.45
N LYS A 244 -14.86 7.23 -9.30
CA LYS A 244 -14.99 8.29 -8.30
C LYS A 244 -13.65 8.61 -7.62
N ALA A 245 -12.86 7.61 -7.28
CA ALA A 245 -11.54 7.80 -6.70
C ALA A 245 -10.64 8.61 -7.66
N LEU A 246 -10.70 8.33 -8.96
CA LEU A 246 -9.98 9.08 -9.98
C LEU A 246 -10.41 10.56 -10.00
N LEU A 247 -11.71 10.87 -9.85
CA LEU A 247 -12.19 12.25 -9.75
C LEU A 247 -11.76 12.98 -8.48
N GLN A 248 -11.42 12.27 -7.41
CA GLN A 248 -10.85 12.91 -6.20
C GLN A 248 -9.42 13.39 -6.44
N VAL A 249 -8.67 12.67 -7.29
CA VAL A 249 -7.29 13.02 -7.65
C VAL A 249 -7.25 14.03 -8.80
N GLU A 250 -8.06 13.79 -9.84
CA GLU A 250 -8.19 14.64 -11.02
C GLU A 250 -9.67 14.99 -11.28
N PRO A 251 -10.18 16.08 -10.65
CA PRO A 251 -11.59 16.47 -10.77
C PRO A 251 -12.04 16.74 -12.21
N GLU A 252 -11.12 17.12 -13.10
CA GLU A 252 -11.40 17.43 -14.50
C GLU A 252 -11.16 16.27 -15.47
N ASN A 253 -10.89 15.06 -14.97
CA ASN A 253 -10.63 13.90 -15.82
C ASN A 253 -11.89 13.49 -16.61
N SER A 254 -11.84 13.68 -17.93
CA SER A 254 -13.00 13.44 -18.81
C SER A 254 -13.42 11.97 -18.87
N TRP A 255 -12.46 11.04 -18.80
CA TRP A 255 -12.77 9.59 -18.78
C TRP A 255 -13.54 9.23 -17.52
N ALA A 256 -13.11 9.72 -16.35
CA ALA A 256 -13.75 9.40 -15.09
C ALA A 256 -15.14 10.04 -14.97
N LYS A 257 -15.32 11.30 -15.42
CA LYS A 257 -16.65 11.94 -15.48
C LYS A 257 -17.62 11.11 -16.34
N ALA A 258 -17.18 10.70 -17.53
CA ALA A 258 -17.99 9.87 -18.42
C ALA A 258 -18.32 8.50 -17.80
N LYS A 259 -17.36 7.87 -17.13
CA LYS A 259 -17.56 6.58 -16.46
C LYS A 259 -18.54 6.67 -15.30
N VAL A 260 -18.44 7.69 -14.45
CA VAL A 260 -19.42 7.93 -13.38
C VAL A 260 -20.81 8.14 -13.95
N ALA A 261 -20.97 8.96 -15.00
CA ALA A 261 -22.27 9.21 -15.62
C ALA A 261 -22.94 7.93 -16.17
N VAL A 262 -22.15 6.95 -16.62
CA VAL A 262 -22.64 5.66 -17.11
C VAL A 262 -22.91 4.66 -15.99
N LEU A 263 -22.02 4.58 -14.98
CA LEU A 263 -22.08 3.55 -13.94
C LEU A 263 -23.04 3.90 -12.80
N GLN A 264 -23.11 5.17 -12.40
CA GLN A 264 -23.96 5.64 -11.30
C GLN A 264 -25.43 5.22 -11.44
N PRO A 265 -26.14 5.51 -12.56
CA PRO A 265 -27.55 5.13 -12.68
C PRO A 265 -27.75 3.61 -12.65
N LYS A 266 -26.81 2.82 -13.17
CA LYS A 266 -26.89 1.35 -13.15
C LYS A 266 -26.76 0.81 -11.73
N VAL A 267 -25.83 1.36 -10.96
CA VAL A 267 -25.63 1.01 -9.55
C VAL A 267 -26.86 1.40 -8.72
N ASP A 268 -27.40 2.60 -8.93
CA ASP A 268 -28.59 3.07 -8.23
C ASP A 268 -29.80 2.20 -8.57
N GLU A 269 -30.02 1.87 -9.85
CA GLU A 269 -31.09 0.97 -10.28
C GLU A 269 -30.98 -0.42 -9.63
N ARG A 270 -29.77 -1.02 -9.63
CA ARG A 270 -29.51 -2.31 -8.98
C ARG A 270 -29.80 -2.24 -7.48
N THR A 271 -29.37 -1.15 -6.85
CA THR A 271 -29.57 -0.92 -5.42
C THR A 271 -31.05 -0.78 -5.07
N GLU A 272 -31.82 -0.01 -5.83
CA GLU A 272 -33.27 0.15 -5.58
C GLU A 272 -34.06 -1.13 -5.84
N LYS A 273 -33.68 -1.90 -6.86
CA LYS A 273 -34.25 -3.24 -7.11
C LYS A 273 -33.98 -4.18 -5.92
N LEU A 274 -32.73 -4.28 -5.49
CA LEU A 274 -32.35 -5.10 -4.34
C LEU A 274 -33.07 -4.66 -3.06
N LYS A 275 -33.19 -3.35 -2.79
CA LYS A 275 -33.95 -2.82 -1.66
C LYS A 275 -35.42 -3.24 -1.71
N THR A 276 -36.06 -3.14 -2.88
CA THR A 276 -37.47 -3.51 -3.05
C THR A 276 -37.69 -4.99 -2.83
N GLU A 277 -36.83 -5.85 -3.40
CA GLU A 277 -36.91 -7.29 -3.21
C GLU A 277 -36.66 -7.69 -1.75
N MET A 278 -35.67 -7.08 -1.09
CA MET A 278 -35.38 -7.32 0.31
C MET A 278 -36.55 -6.88 1.19
N PHE A 279 -37.14 -5.71 0.94
CA PHE A 279 -38.29 -5.22 1.68
C PHE A 279 -39.52 -6.12 1.48
N SER A 280 -39.77 -6.58 0.26
CA SER A 280 -40.85 -7.55 -0.01
C SER A 280 -40.64 -8.85 0.77
N LYS A 281 -39.45 -9.45 0.71
CA LYS A 281 -39.13 -10.68 1.45
C LYS A 281 -39.25 -10.48 2.96
N LEU A 282 -38.82 -9.33 3.48
CA LEU A 282 -38.94 -8.99 4.89
C LEU A 282 -40.41 -8.84 5.30
N LYS A 283 -41.25 -8.24 4.43
CA LYS A 283 -42.68 -8.14 4.64
C LYS A 283 -43.35 -9.51 4.66
N ASP A 284 -43.01 -10.39 3.71
CA ASP A 284 -43.55 -11.75 3.66
C ASP A 284 -43.17 -12.57 4.89
N LEU A 285 -41.93 -12.42 5.37
CA LEU A 285 -41.46 -13.05 6.61
C LEU A 285 -42.24 -12.52 7.82
N GLY A 286 -42.43 -11.20 7.93
CA GLY A 286 -43.22 -10.59 8.99
C GLY A 286 -44.67 -11.04 8.97
N ASN A 287 -45.30 -11.09 7.79
CA ASN A 287 -46.66 -11.58 7.60
C ASN A 287 -46.80 -13.08 7.93
N THR A 288 -45.77 -13.89 7.69
CA THR A 288 -45.77 -15.31 8.07
C THR A 288 -45.76 -15.49 9.59
N VAL A 289 -45.03 -14.64 10.32
CA VAL A 289 -44.99 -14.68 11.80
C VAL A 289 -46.29 -14.12 12.38
N LEU A 290 -46.71 -12.94 11.93
CA LEU A 290 -47.91 -12.25 12.41
C LEU A 290 -49.20 -12.98 12.01
N GLY A 291 -49.21 -13.65 10.86
CA GLY A 291 -50.36 -14.41 10.37
C GLY A 291 -50.76 -15.55 11.32
N LYS A 292 -49.80 -16.15 12.05
CA LYS A 292 -50.07 -17.15 13.10
C LYS A 292 -50.88 -16.58 14.27
N PHE A 293 -50.94 -15.25 14.40
CA PHE A 293 -51.71 -14.52 15.40
C PHE A 293 -52.90 -13.76 14.79
N GLY A 294 -53.22 -14.00 13.51
CA GLY A 294 -54.29 -13.28 12.80
C GLY A 294 -53.99 -11.81 12.52
N LEU A 295 -52.70 -11.46 12.41
CA LEU A 295 -52.21 -10.11 12.14
C LEU A 295 -51.46 -10.05 10.80
N SER A 296 -51.41 -8.88 10.17
CA SER A 296 -50.58 -8.60 8.99
C SER A 296 -49.82 -7.28 9.20
N LEU A 297 -48.65 -7.13 8.57
CA LEU A 297 -47.93 -5.86 8.50
C LEU A 297 -48.75 -4.77 7.83
N ASP A 298 -49.72 -5.12 6.98
CA ASP A 298 -50.63 -4.15 6.36
C ASP A 298 -51.60 -3.50 7.37
N ASN A 299 -51.79 -4.13 8.52
CA ASN A 299 -52.62 -3.62 9.61
C ASN A 299 -51.91 -2.50 10.38
N PHE A 300 -50.60 -2.30 10.19
CA PHE A 300 -49.83 -1.26 10.88
C PHE A 300 -49.59 -0.08 9.93
N LYS A 301 -50.25 1.06 10.19
CA LYS A 301 -50.05 2.32 9.49
C LYS A 301 -49.01 3.16 10.23
N PHE A 302 -48.10 3.76 9.47
CA PHE A 302 -47.07 4.65 9.99
C PHE A 302 -47.44 6.09 9.64
N ASP A 303 -47.81 6.87 10.65
CA ASP A 303 -48.08 8.30 10.53
C ASP A 303 -46.82 9.07 10.95
N LYS A 304 -46.22 9.81 10.02
CA LYS A 304 -45.08 10.69 10.30
C LYS A 304 -45.62 12.07 10.72
N ASP A 305 -45.29 12.50 11.93
CA ASP A 305 -45.61 13.85 12.39
C ASP A 305 -44.69 14.87 11.69
N PRO A 306 -45.24 15.80 10.88
CA PRO A 306 -44.46 16.76 10.11
C PRO A 306 -43.69 17.78 10.97
N ASN A 307 -44.07 17.98 12.24
CA ASN A 307 -43.47 19.00 13.11
C ASN A 307 -42.41 18.44 14.06
N SER A 308 -42.59 17.20 14.55
CA SER A 308 -41.64 16.57 15.48
C SER A 308 -40.64 15.64 14.79
N GLY A 309 -40.91 15.24 13.55
CA GLY A 309 -40.16 14.18 12.86
C GLY A 309 -40.36 12.79 13.47
N GLY A 310 -41.21 12.66 14.50
CA GLY A 310 -41.55 11.40 15.15
C GLY A 310 -42.48 10.54 14.29
N TYR A 311 -42.35 9.22 14.43
CA TYR A 311 -43.24 8.25 13.80
C TYR A 311 -44.21 7.70 14.84
N SER A 312 -45.52 7.73 14.54
CA SER A 312 -46.53 7.03 15.32
C SER A 312 -47.06 5.84 14.53
N ILE A 313 -47.21 4.70 15.20
CA ILE A 313 -47.71 3.46 14.60
C ILE A 313 -49.16 3.30 15.05
N ARG A 314 -50.08 3.24 14.09
CA ARG A 314 -51.50 2.97 14.32
C ARG A 314 -51.84 1.59 13.80
N PHE A 315 -52.60 0.84 14.57
CA PHE A 315 -53.11 -0.46 14.14
C PHE A 315 -54.56 -0.32 13.64
N GLU A 316 -54.84 -0.82 12.44
CA GLU A 316 -56.16 -0.89 11.81
C GLU A 316 -56.43 -2.34 11.38
N LYS A 317 -57.58 -2.88 11.79
CA LYS A 317 -57.94 -4.29 11.61
C LYS A 317 -59.02 -4.45 10.54
#